data_AF-A0A9P7C8Q1-F1
#
_entry.id   AF-A0A9P7C8Q1-F1
#
_cell.length_a   1.000
_cell.length_b   1.000
_cell.length_c   1.000
_cell.angle_alpha   90.00
_cell.angle_beta   90.00
_cell.angle_gamma   90.00
#
_symmetry.space_group_name_H-M   'P 1'
#
loop_
_entity.id
_entity.type
_entity.pdbx_description
1 polymer ?
#
loop_
_entity_poly.entity_id
_entity_poly.type
_entity_poly.pdbx_seq_one_letter_code
_entity_poly.pdbx_strand_id
1 'polypeptide(L)'
;MSNKESIGDYSKKFLQAVYNAGLPSDDPRIADRFLASLTLSVQTLIRVTVARVGKSKDDANERWTVEYITQVGRDILGDDNKLYAEATALIPGANKSDTVKSRYSENGSRGDGSLSGHRRHQFKRRSHNMTKVNKNYFCTHHVL
;
A
#
# COMPACT_ATOMS: atom_id res chain seq x y z
N MET A 1 3.04 10.12 2.96
CA MET A 1 4.37 10.30 3.60
C MET A 1 5.48 10.17 2.56
N SER A 2 6.62 10.83 2.74
CA SER A 2 7.83 10.59 1.93
C SER A 2 8.67 9.42 2.48
N ASN A 3 9.38 8.68 1.62
CA ASN A 3 10.21 7.53 2.04
C ASN A 3 11.41 7.90 2.94
N LYS A 4 11.74 9.19 3.05
CA LYS A 4 12.86 9.71 3.88
C LYS A 4 12.38 10.51 5.11
N GLU A 5 11.08 10.48 5.38
CA GLU A 5 10.43 11.26 6.42
C GLU A 5 9.97 10.30 7.53
N SER A 6 10.36 10.59 8.77
CA SER A 6 9.91 9.84 9.94
C SER A 6 8.40 9.96 10.12
N ILE A 7 7.81 8.94 10.74
CA ILE A 7 6.39 8.97 11.09
C ILE A 7 6.07 10.12 12.05
N GLY A 8 6.97 10.48 12.98
CA GLY A 8 6.80 11.62 13.87
C GLY A 8 6.75 12.96 13.14
N ASP A 9 7.67 13.24 12.23
CA ASP A 9 7.63 14.50 11.47
C ASP A 9 6.47 14.56 10.49
N TYR A 10 6.09 13.42 9.90
CA TYR A 10 4.89 13.35 9.06
C TYR A 10 3.61 13.56 9.86
N SER A 11 3.50 12.98 11.07
CA SER A 11 2.32 13.12 11.94
C SER A 11 2.04 14.57 12.30
N LYS A 12 3.07 15.37 12.60
CA LYS A 12 2.94 16.81 12.90
C LYS A 12 2.32 17.56 11.71
N LYS A 13 2.79 17.28 10.49
CA LYS A 13 2.26 17.89 9.26
C LYS A 13 0.84 17.45 8.96
N PHE A 14 0.53 16.18 9.21
CA PHE A 14 -0.81 15.62 9.04
C PHE A 14 -1.80 16.25 10.02
N LEU A 15 -1.46 16.31 11.32
CA LEU A 15 -2.27 16.96 12.36
C LEU A 15 -2.46 18.45 12.10
N GLN A 16 -1.42 19.15 11.62
CA GLN A 16 -1.57 20.55 11.21
C GLN A 16 -2.56 20.70 10.05
N ALA A 17 -2.58 19.78 9.08
CA ALA A 17 -3.55 19.80 7.98
C ALA A 17 -4.98 19.47 8.46
N VAL A 18 -5.14 18.54 9.40
CA VAL A 18 -6.42 18.21 10.06
C VAL A 18 -6.97 19.44 10.82
N TYR A 19 -6.13 20.10 11.62
CA TYR A 19 -6.47 21.33 12.32
C TYR A 19 -6.86 22.46 11.36
N ASN A 20 -6.06 22.69 10.31
CA ASN A 20 -6.36 23.70 9.29
C ASN A 20 -7.65 23.42 8.51
N ALA A 21 -8.08 22.16 8.43
CA ALA A 21 -9.34 21.74 7.82
C ALA A 21 -10.55 21.82 8.79
N GLY A 22 -10.33 22.17 10.06
CA GLY A 22 -11.38 22.21 11.09
C GLY A 22 -11.91 20.81 11.48
N LEU A 23 -11.10 19.77 11.28
CA LEU A 23 -11.50 18.38 11.55
C LEU A 23 -11.10 17.95 12.98
N PRO A 24 -11.93 17.12 13.66
CA PRO A 24 -11.59 16.56 14.97
C PRO A 24 -10.40 15.61 14.88
N SER A 25 -9.30 15.89 15.60
CA SER A 25 -8.09 15.06 15.60
C SER A 25 -8.26 13.72 16.33
N ASP A 26 -9.27 13.64 17.20
CA ASP A 26 -9.67 12.47 17.99
C ASP A 26 -10.64 11.52 17.26
N ASP A 27 -11.14 11.86 16.07
CA ASP A 27 -11.98 10.96 15.26
C ASP A 27 -11.15 9.76 14.75
N PRO A 28 -11.54 8.50 15.07
CA PRO A 28 -10.88 7.29 14.55
C PRO A 28 -10.76 7.24 13.02
N ARG A 29 -11.64 7.93 12.28
CA ARG A 29 -11.57 8.04 10.81
C ARG A 29 -10.36 8.86 10.36
N ILE A 30 -9.93 9.84 11.15
CA ILE A 30 -8.72 10.64 10.88
C ILE A 30 -7.48 9.79 11.15
N ALA A 31 -7.49 8.93 12.16
CA ALA A 31 -6.45 7.93 12.40
C ALA A 31 -6.35 6.90 11.25
N ASP A 32 -7.49 6.41 10.73
CA ASP A 32 -7.52 5.56 9.54
C ASP A 32 -6.97 6.26 8.28
N ARG A 33 -7.29 7.55 8.09
CA ARG A 33 -6.75 8.35 6.98
C ARG A 33 -5.25 8.59 7.14
N PHE A 34 -4.77 8.82 8.36
CA PHE A 34 -3.34 8.91 8.66
C PHE A 34 -2.64 7.61 8.30
N LEU A 35 -3.10 6.46 8.81
CA LEU A 35 -2.54 5.15 8.50
C LEU A 35 -2.51 4.91 6.98
N ALA A 36 -3.62 5.14 6.28
CA ALA A 36 -3.71 4.96 4.82
C ALA A 36 -2.76 5.86 4.01
N SER A 37 -2.24 6.94 4.61
CA SER A 37 -1.31 7.90 3.97
C SER A 37 0.19 7.60 4.21
N LEU A 38 0.49 6.61 5.05
CA LEU A 38 1.84 6.06 5.25
C LEU A 38 2.24 5.14 4.08
N THR A 39 3.51 4.79 3.96
CA THR A 39 3.98 3.80 2.96
C THR A 39 3.43 2.40 3.28
N LEU A 40 3.20 1.57 2.27
CA LEU A 40 2.55 0.26 2.44
C LEU A 40 3.31 -0.67 3.43
N SER A 41 4.64 -0.59 3.45
CA SER A 41 5.49 -1.32 4.40
C SER A 41 5.25 -0.87 5.85
N VAL A 42 5.22 0.43 6.11
CA VAL A 42 4.93 1.01 7.43
C VAL A 42 3.49 0.70 7.86
N GLN A 43 2.51 0.81 6.95
CA GLN A 43 1.12 0.42 7.22
C GLN A 43 1.00 -1.03 7.67
N THR A 44 1.66 -1.94 6.95
CA THR A 44 1.63 -3.38 7.24
C THR A 44 2.27 -3.66 8.59
N LEU A 45 3.41 -3.04 8.88
CA LEU A 45 4.15 -3.22 10.12
C LEU A 45 3.35 -2.74 11.34
N ILE A 46 2.76 -1.55 11.27
CA ILE A 46 1.89 -1.02 12.34
C ILE A 46 0.68 -1.94 12.56
N ARG A 47 -0.03 -2.35 11.49
CA ARG A 47 -1.17 -3.27 11.60
C ARG A 47 -0.79 -4.60 12.26
N VAL A 48 0.37 -5.16 11.91
CA VAL A 48 0.89 -6.39 12.52
C VAL A 48 1.26 -6.20 13.99
N THR A 49 1.89 -5.08 14.36
CA THR A 49 2.24 -4.80 15.76
C THR A 49 1.01 -4.56 16.61
N VAL A 50 0.04 -3.74 16.16
CA VAL A 50 -1.23 -3.52 16.87
C VAL A 50 -2.00 -4.84 17.04
N ALA A 51 -2.03 -5.70 16.02
CA ALA A 51 -2.69 -7.01 16.12
C ALA A 51 -1.99 -8.02 17.06
N ARG A 52 -0.72 -7.79 17.44
CA ARG A 52 0.07 -8.67 18.32
C ARG A 52 0.25 -8.14 19.75
N VAL A 53 0.34 -6.82 19.90
CA VAL A 53 0.72 -6.12 21.13
C VAL A 53 -0.41 -5.21 21.63
N GLY A 54 -1.43 -4.96 20.83
CA GLY A 54 -2.65 -4.30 21.27
C GLY A 54 -3.25 -5.03 22.46
N LYS A 55 -3.77 -4.25 23.42
CA LYS A 55 -4.60 -4.76 24.52
C LYS A 55 -5.96 -5.22 23.96
N SER A 56 -6.98 -5.41 24.81
CA SER A 56 -8.32 -5.81 24.32
C SER A 56 -8.76 -4.94 23.14
N LYS A 57 -9.55 -5.49 22.22
CA LYS A 57 -10.07 -4.74 21.06
C LYS A 57 -10.78 -3.45 21.47
N ASP A 58 -11.35 -3.45 22.68
CA ASP A 58 -12.02 -2.31 23.31
C ASP A 58 -11.02 -1.19 23.66
N ASP A 59 -9.93 -1.50 24.39
CA ASP A 59 -8.82 -0.58 24.70
C ASP A 59 -8.17 0.01 23.43
N ALA A 60 -8.08 -0.79 22.36
CA ALA A 60 -7.47 -0.38 21.10
C ALA A 60 -8.38 0.57 20.30
N ASN A 61 -9.69 0.37 20.35
CA ASN A 61 -10.67 1.25 19.68
C ASN A 61 -10.79 2.61 20.38
N GLU A 62 -10.83 2.65 21.72
CA GLU A 62 -10.86 3.93 22.47
C GLU A 62 -9.60 4.78 22.25
N ARG A 63 -8.51 4.19 21.78
CA ARG A 63 -7.22 4.86 21.58
C ARG A 63 -6.79 4.93 20.11
N TRP A 64 -7.70 4.68 19.16
CA TRP A 64 -7.37 4.69 17.73
C TRP A 64 -7.22 6.13 17.20
N THR A 65 -6.08 6.75 17.53
CA THR A 65 -5.75 8.14 17.18
C THR A 65 -4.48 8.22 16.34
N VAL A 66 -4.25 9.39 15.73
CA VAL A 66 -3.01 9.67 14.98
C VAL A 66 -1.78 9.53 15.88
N GLU A 67 -1.89 10.00 17.12
CA GLU A 67 -0.86 9.95 18.15
C GLU A 67 -0.51 8.52 18.53
N TYR A 68 -1.51 7.65 18.73
CA TYR A 68 -1.27 6.23 19.04
C TYR A 68 -0.56 5.51 17.89
N ILE A 69 -1.03 5.70 16.65
CA ILE A 69 -0.41 5.12 15.45
C ILE A 69 1.03 5.63 15.28
N THR A 70 1.26 6.91 15.55
CA THR A 70 2.59 7.53 15.52
C THR A 70 3.51 6.94 16.58
N GLN A 71 3.02 6.75 17.82
CA GLN A 71 3.80 6.14 18.90
C GLN A 71 4.18 4.70 18.55
N VAL A 72 3.23 3.88 18.09
CA VAL A 72 3.51 2.51 17.64
C VAL A 72 4.54 2.51 16.51
N GLY A 73 4.45 3.42 15.54
CA GLY A 73 5.45 3.53 14.47
C GLY A 73 6.84 3.90 15.00
N ARG A 74 6.94 4.83 15.96
CA ARG A 74 8.20 5.23 16.62
C ARG A 74 8.83 4.10 17.42
N ASP A 75 8.02 3.34 18.16
CA ASP A 75 8.49 2.23 19.00
C ASP A 75 9.12 1.11 18.15
N ILE A 76 8.71 0.96 16.88
CA ILE A 76 9.21 -0.08 15.97
C ILE A 76 10.34 0.42 15.06
N LEU A 77 10.23 1.64 14.51
CA LEU A 77 11.10 2.16 13.45
C LEU A 77 12.03 3.30 13.91
N GLY A 78 11.86 3.80 15.14
CA GLY A 78 12.48 5.04 15.60
C GLY A 78 11.84 6.29 14.98
N ASP A 79 12.35 7.46 15.40
CA ASP A 79 11.92 8.78 14.91
C ASP A 79 13.06 9.58 14.23
N ASP A 80 14.29 9.06 14.19
CA ASP A 80 15.42 9.73 13.52
C ASP A 80 15.30 9.56 12.00
N ASN A 81 15.02 10.66 11.29
CA ASN A 81 14.94 10.73 9.84
C ASN A 81 16.15 10.10 9.11
N LYS A 82 17.36 10.12 9.71
CA LYS A 82 18.56 9.51 9.11
C LYS A 82 18.45 7.99 9.05
N LEU A 83 17.98 7.37 10.14
CA LEU A 83 17.88 5.93 10.30
C LEU A 83 16.53 5.38 9.81
N TYR A 84 15.48 6.21 9.76
CA TYR A 84 14.14 5.80 9.38
C TYR A 84 14.06 5.22 7.96
N ALA A 85 14.81 5.78 7.02
CA ALA A 85 14.93 5.25 5.66
C ALA A 85 15.60 3.86 5.62
N GLU A 86 16.58 3.61 6.51
CA GLU A 86 17.26 2.33 6.62
C GLU A 86 16.36 1.29 7.31
N ALA A 87 15.74 1.65 8.43
CA ALA A 87 14.79 0.82 9.16
C ALA A 87 13.60 0.39 8.29
N THR A 88 13.06 1.29 7.47
CA THR A 88 11.97 0.95 6.54
C THR A 88 12.41 0.12 5.33
N ALA A 89 13.67 0.22 4.89
CA ALA A 89 14.24 -0.62 3.84
C ALA A 89 14.48 -2.08 4.28
N LEU A 90 14.62 -2.33 5.58
CA LEU A 90 14.70 -3.67 6.17
C LEU A 90 13.35 -4.41 6.21
N ILE A 91 12.23 -3.71 6.04
CA ILE A 91 10.90 -4.34 6.03
C ILE A 91 10.78 -5.25 4.79
N PRO A 92 10.51 -6.57 4.94
CA PRO A 92 10.42 -7.48 3.81
C PRO A 92 9.41 -7.03 2.77
N GLY A 93 9.89 -6.77 1.54
CA GLY A 93 9.07 -6.31 0.43
C GLY A 93 8.96 -4.80 0.24
N ALA A 94 9.45 -3.95 1.16
CA ALA A 94 9.41 -2.49 1.02
C ALA A 94 10.14 -1.98 -0.24
N ASN A 95 11.18 -2.69 -0.66
CA ASN A 95 12.00 -2.34 -1.83
C ASN A 95 11.36 -2.76 -3.17
N LYS A 96 10.17 -3.39 -3.15
CA LYS A 96 9.39 -3.66 -4.36
C LYS A 96 8.67 -2.38 -4.76
N SER A 97 9.35 -1.55 -5.54
CA SER A 97 8.85 -0.28 -6.07
C SER A 97 7.39 -0.37 -6.50
N ASP A 98 6.53 0.44 -5.87
CA ASP A 98 5.10 0.60 -6.19
C ASP A 98 4.93 1.20 -7.59
N THR A 99 5.14 0.37 -8.61
CA THR A 99 4.74 0.61 -9.99
C THR A 99 3.25 0.34 -10.17
N VAL A 100 2.45 0.82 -9.21
CA VAL A 100 1.00 0.95 -9.36
C VAL A 100 0.77 2.08 -10.37
N LYS A 101 0.89 1.74 -11.66
CA LYS A 101 0.44 2.59 -12.75
C LYS A 101 -1.01 2.95 -12.49
N SER A 102 -1.25 4.21 -12.16
CA SER A 102 -2.60 4.77 -11.99
C SER A 102 -3.42 4.44 -13.23
N ARG A 103 -4.46 3.61 -13.05
CA ARG A 103 -5.38 3.21 -14.12
C ARG A 103 -6.56 4.19 -14.24
N TYR A 104 -6.26 5.49 -14.17
CA TYR A 104 -7.20 6.57 -14.47
C TYR A 104 -6.49 7.67 -15.25
N SER A 105 -6.60 7.62 -16.58
CA SER A 105 -6.48 8.78 -17.46
C SER A 105 -7.35 8.54 -18.70
N GLU A 106 -8.50 9.20 -18.64
CA GLU A 106 -9.40 9.70 -19.68
C GLU A 106 -9.04 9.56 -21.19
N ASN A 107 -10.11 9.49 -22.00
CA ASN A 107 -10.06 9.48 -23.47
C ASN A 107 -9.49 10.78 -24.07
N GLY A 108 -8.65 10.69 -25.12
CA GLY A 108 -8.25 11.86 -25.90
C GLY A 108 -7.34 11.61 -27.13
N SER A 109 -7.93 11.65 -28.33
CA SER A 109 -7.39 12.14 -29.62
C SER A 109 -5.98 11.79 -30.15
N ARG A 110 -5.98 10.94 -31.21
CA ARG A 110 -5.27 10.98 -32.53
C ARG A 110 -3.97 11.82 -32.77
N GLY A 111 -3.00 11.17 -33.44
CA GLY A 111 -1.86 11.72 -34.22
C GLY A 111 -0.63 10.77 -34.10
N ASP A 112 -0.25 9.93 -35.08
CA ASP A 112 0.37 10.12 -36.41
C ASP A 112 1.89 10.45 -36.42
N GLY A 113 2.66 9.82 -37.32
CA GLY A 113 4.13 9.96 -37.52
C GLY A 113 5.02 8.99 -36.69
N SER A 114 5.47 7.83 -37.20
CA SER A 114 6.70 7.63 -38.03
C SER A 114 8.00 8.03 -37.30
N LEU A 115 8.90 7.16 -36.83
CA LEU A 115 9.76 6.13 -37.48
C LEU A 115 10.43 5.29 -36.32
N SER A 116 11.17 4.18 -36.45
CA SER A 116 11.46 3.16 -37.49
C SER A 116 12.13 1.94 -36.82
N GLY A 117 12.09 0.72 -37.41
CA GLY A 117 12.88 -0.43 -36.90
C GLY A 117 12.49 -1.80 -37.47
N HIS A 118 13.30 -2.37 -38.35
CA HIS A 118 13.03 -3.66 -39.00
C HIS A 118 13.25 -4.88 -38.11
N ARG A 119 12.33 -5.87 -38.19
CA ARG A 119 12.62 -7.20 -38.76
C ARG A 119 11.34 -7.96 -39.12
N ARG A 120 11.25 -8.42 -40.37
CA ARG A 120 10.17 -9.29 -40.85
C ARG A 120 10.51 -10.75 -40.53
N HIS A 121 9.54 -11.50 -40.00
CA HIS A 121 9.38 -12.92 -40.34
C HIS A 121 7.90 -13.22 -40.54
N GLN A 122 7.49 -13.39 -41.79
CA GLN A 122 6.18 -13.94 -42.14
C GLN A 122 6.25 -15.46 -41.99
N PHE A 123 5.35 -16.04 -41.20
CA PHE A 123 4.92 -17.42 -41.41
C PHE A 123 3.39 -17.46 -41.53
N LYS A 124 2.92 -18.12 -42.59
CA LYS A 124 1.51 -18.14 -42.99
C LYS A 124 0.72 -19.17 -42.17
N ARG A 125 -0.39 -18.70 -41.57
CA ARG A 125 -1.64 -19.43 -41.25
C ARG A 125 -1.57 -20.94 -40.94
N ARG A 126 -2.09 -21.32 -39.77
CA ARG A 126 -3.12 -22.37 -39.67
C ARG A 126 -4.18 -22.01 -38.64
N SER A 127 -5.44 -22.12 -39.04
CA SER A 127 -6.60 -21.98 -38.16
C SER A 127 -6.94 -23.33 -37.56
N HIS A 128 -7.00 -23.44 -36.24
CA HIS A 128 -7.64 -24.56 -35.56
C HIS A 128 -8.53 -24.06 -34.42
N ASN A 129 -9.84 -24.21 -34.61
CA ASN A 129 -10.79 -24.34 -33.51
C ASN A 129 -10.35 -25.51 -32.62
N MET A 130 -10.35 -25.35 -31.30
CA MET A 130 -10.86 -26.36 -30.36
C MET A 130 -11.23 -25.74 -29.00
N THR A 131 -12.52 -25.82 -28.69
CA THR A 131 -13.17 -26.00 -27.36
C THR A 131 -12.58 -25.36 -26.09
N LYS A 132 -13.42 -24.55 -25.44
CA LYS A 132 -13.32 -24.15 -24.02
C LYS A 132 -13.20 -25.39 -23.12
N VAL A 133 -12.16 -25.45 -22.28
CA VAL A 133 -12.07 -26.43 -21.19
C VAL A 133 -12.53 -25.78 -19.89
N ASN A 134 -13.70 -26.20 -19.40
CA ASN A 134 -14.16 -25.85 -18.06
C ASN A 134 -13.40 -26.69 -17.02
N LYS A 135 -12.91 -26.07 -15.93
CA LYS A 135 -12.20 -26.76 -14.84
C LYS A 135 -12.97 -26.60 -13.53
N ASN A 136 -13.90 -27.51 -13.30
CA ASN A 136 -14.50 -27.69 -11.98
C ASN A 136 -13.55 -28.52 -11.12
N TYR A 137 -13.21 -28.03 -9.93
CA TYR A 137 -12.42 -28.76 -8.95
C TYR A 137 -13.34 -29.25 -7.82
N PHE A 138 -13.46 -30.56 -7.67
CA PHE A 138 -14.07 -31.21 -6.50
C PHE A 138 -13.04 -32.20 -5.94
N CYS A 139 -12.63 -32.01 -4.69
CA CYS A 139 -11.85 -32.98 -3.93
C CYS A 139 -12.71 -33.52 -2.78
N THR A 140 -13.18 -34.75 -2.92
CA THR A 140 -13.74 -35.53 -1.81
C THR A 140 -12.61 -36.26 -1.08
N HIS A 141 -12.37 -35.90 0.19
CA HIS A 141 -11.53 -36.69 1.07
C HIS A 141 -12.22 -38.03 1.36
N HIS A 142 -11.55 -39.14 1.08
CA HIS A 142 -11.90 -40.44 1.63
C HIS A 142 -10.95 -40.77 2.77
N VAL A 143 -11.53 -41.12 3.92
CA VAL A 143 -10.85 -41.69 5.08
C VAL A 143 -10.98 -43.20 4.99
N LEU A 144 -9.87 -43.91 5.22
CA LEU A 144 -9.79 -45.21 5.88
C LEU A 144 -8.39 -45.35 6.48
#